data_AF-A0A0G0ERR7-F1
#
_entry.id   AF-A0A0G0ERR7-F1
#
_cell.length_a   1.000
_cell.length_b   1.000
_cell.length_c   1.000
_cell.angle_alpha   90.00
_cell.angle_beta   90.00
_cell.angle_gamma   90.00
#
_symmetry.space_group_name_H-M   'P 1'
#
loop_
_entity.id
_entity.type
_entity.pdbx_description
1 polymer ?
#
loop_
_entity_poly.entity_id
_entity_poly.type
_entity_poly.pdbx_seq_one_letter_code
_entity_poly.pdbx_strand_id
1 'polypeptide(L)'
;MKLKSKYVADFEATGEEQYKIDGSTHVWAVGVIDIETEETVLISNDIADFMNWLSKDNHNHKNKEVFFHNLKYDGDFIVKFLLENGFKHSRERALYSNEFSTLISDTGTWYEIKICFHALKTRKVEVKIHDSYKLLPFSEEKIAKAFKLTVSKGEIDYDRYRPVGYQLQEYEVDYLKTDLLIMAQALKVQMNKGLTKMTIGSNALADYKQRISKDKFKYLFPVLDNIIDADLRHAYRGGHTYLQPFYANKILENVHSYDKNSMHPSQMKNMPMPYGIPVYYEGEYKNDPDYPLFIQSIEIDCKVKKGYLPTIQPRNAFRFATTEFLEDTKGEPIQLFVTSIDLMLILEHYDIHYIQYLEGFKFRSHIGLFDEYIDYWYHIKETNTGPLREIAKLMLNNLYGKFGTNPIRARKEPIYDKTKGAVYVNLPAEEGDAVYIPMACFITAYSRYDLISTAQKFYKNVVYMDTDSIKFYGISREVIEAQIEVHDTKIGAWKYEGTAKMFKALRPKTYAYIDENDELDVKCAGLPKKAKKDITFDTFQYGFVSKEKLEIKRVKGGTILLKTKFEIKKQVDNKHIDTEYFEDEDIDIFNQL
;
A
#
# COMPACT_ATOMS: atom_id res chain seq x y z
N MET A 1 -10.66 -11.16 28.18
CA MET A 1 -10.42 -9.93 27.38
C MET A 1 -11.52 -8.96 27.74
N LYS A 2 -11.23 -7.79 28.35
CA LYS A 2 -12.30 -6.82 28.65
C LYS A 2 -12.92 -6.40 27.31
N LEU A 3 -14.18 -6.77 27.06
CA LEU A 3 -14.92 -6.36 25.86
C LEU A 3 -14.88 -4.84 25.79
N LYS A 4 -14.40 -4.29 24.69
CA LYS A 4 -14.42 -2.85 24.42
C LYS A 4 -15.66 -2.54 23.59
N SER A 5 -16.24 -1.35 23.77
CA SER A 5 -17.31 -0.87 22.88
C SER A 5 -16.67 -0.27 21.64
N LYS A 6 -17.17 -0.62 20.46
CA LYS A 6 -16.55 -0.28 19.19
C LYS A 6 -17.49 0.57 18.35
N TYR A 7 -16.98 1.65 17.81
CA TYR A 7 -17.76 2.66 17.11
C TYR A 7 -17.10 3.03 15.79
N VAL A 8 -17.89 3.47 14.82
CA VAL A 8 -17.39 4.25 13.68
C VAL A 8 -17.73 5.70 13.94
N ALA A 9 -16.81 6.60 13.60
CA ALA A 9 -17.04 8.03 13.60
C ALA A 9 -16.56 8.63 12.29
N ASP A 10 -17.16 9.76 11.92
CA ASP A 10 -16.82 10.51 10.72
C ASP A 10 -17.07 12.00 10.94
N PHE A 11 -16.26 12.84 10.30
CA PHE A 11 -16.39 14.30 10.35
C PHE A 11 -16.61 14.88 8.96
N GLU A 12 -17.49 15.87 8.90
CA GLU A 12 -17.53 16.78 7.78
C GLU A 12 -16.88 18.11 8.15
N ALA A 13 -16.01 18.61 7.28
CA ALA A 13 -15.27 19.83 7.50
C ALA A 13 -15.38 20.80 6.30
N THR A 14 -15.09 22.07 6.54
CA THR A 14 -15.25 23.13 5.55
C THR A 14 -14.33 22.98 4.34
N GLY A 15 -14.85 23.26 3.15
CA GLY A 15 -14.14 23.18 1.88
C GLY A 15 -13.29 24.42 1.54
N GLU A 16 -12.65 24.37 0.37
CA GLU A 16 -11.72 25.41 -0.12
C GLU A 16 -12.37 26.80 -0.22
N GLU A 17 -13.57 26.89 -0.78
CA GLU A 17 -14.26 28.18 -0.99
C GLU A 17 -14.57 28.87 0.33
N GLN A 18 -15.04 28.13 1.33
CA GLN A 18 -15.27 28.69 2.66
C GLN A 18 -13.97 29.10 3.34
N TYR A 19 -12.89 28.31 3.22
CA TYR A 19 -11.60 28.68 3.78
C TYR A 19 -11.03 29.98 3.19
N LYS A 20 -11.25 30.24 1.90
CA LYS A 20 -10.86 31.51 1.26
C LYS A 20 -11.56 32.72 1.90
N ILE A 21 -12.78 32.54 2.39
CA ILE A 21 -13.57 33.58 3.06
C ILE A 21 -13.15 33.73 4.53
N ASP A 22 -13.14 32.63 5.28
CA ASP A 22 -12.99 32.64 6.73
C ASP A 22 -11.52 32.66 7.18
N GLY A 23 -10.59 32.32 6.29
CA GLY A 23 -9.15 32.17 6.59
C GLY A 23 -8.84 31.03 7.57
N SER A 24 -9.83 30.18 7.88
CA SER A 24 -9.69 29.01 8.75
C SER A 24 -10.68 27.90 8.37
N THR A 25 -10.35 26.66 8.73
CA THR A 25 -11.21 25.48 8.54
C THR A 25 -11.77 24.99 9.87
N HIS A 26 -12.96 24.38 9.87
CA HIS A 26 -13.52 23.73 11.04
C HIS A 26 -14.38 22.52 10.66
N VAL A 27 -14.64 21.67 11.65
CA VAL A 27 -15.61 20.57 11.55
C VAL A 27 -16.99 21.15 11.75
N TRP A 28 -17.90 20.93 10.79
CA TRP A 28 -19.28 21.42 10.83
C TRP A 28 -20.30 20.29 11.03
N ALA A 29 -19.90 19.01 10.90
CA ALA A 29 -20.69 17.87 11.33
C ALA A 29 -19.82 16.77 11.95
N VAL A 30 -20.37 16.10 12.95
CA VAL A 30 -19.82 14.91 13.61
C VAL A 30 -20.90 13.86 13.63
N GLY A 31 -20.53 12.62 13.30
CA GLY A 31 -21.40 11.49 13.52
C GLY A 31 -20.68 10.30 14.15
N VAL A 32 -21.40 9.54 14.96
CA VAL A 32 -20.90 8.32 15.61
C VAL A 32 -21.98 7.24 15.62
N ILE A 33 -21.62 6.02 15.26
CA ILE A 33 -22.48 4.82 15.25
C ILE A 33 -21.83 3.69 16.04
N ASP A 34 -22.62 2.91 16.78
CA ASP A 34 -22.16 1.67 17.42
C ASP A 34 -22.08 0.54 16.38
N ILE A 35 -20.94 -0.14 16.30
CA ILE A 35 -20.71 -1.21 15.30
C ILE A 35 -21.60 -2.42 15.57
N GLU A 36 -21.90 -2.72 16.84
CA GLU A 36 -22.67 -3.91 17.18
C GLU A 36 -24.17 -3.68 16.98
N THR A 37 -24.71 -2.58 17.51
CA THR A 37 -26.15 -2.29 17.43
C THR A 37 -26.55 -1.61 16.12
N GLU A 38 -25.60 -1.04 15.38
CA GLU A 38 -25.85 -0.24 14.17
C GLU A 38 -26.71 1.01 14.46
N GLU A 39 -26.76 1.44 15.72
CA GLU A 39 -27.49 2.64 16.15
C GLU A 39 -26.56 3.86 16.18
N THR A 40 -27.04 4.97 15.63
CA THR A 40 -26.37 6.27 15.72
C THR A 40 -26.43 6.78 17.16
N VAL A 41 -25.26 7.03 17.76
CA VAL A 41 -25.14 7.45 19.17
C VAL A 41 -24.83 8.93 19.34
N LEU A 42 -24.35 9.60 18.28
CA LEU A 42 -24.09 11.04 18.26
C LEU A 42 -24.26 11.57 16.84
N ILE A 43 -24.98 12.67 16.70
CA ILE A 43 -24.94 13.60 15.58
C ILE A 43 -24.82 14.99 16.19
N SER A 44 -23.81 15.75 15.78
CA SER A 44 -23.59 17.13 16.26
C SER A 44 -22.95 17.96 15.15
N ASN A 45 -22.99 19.28 15.28
CA ASN A 45 -22.27 20.24 14.46
C ASN A 45 -20.99 20.77 15.14
N ASP A 46 -20.59 20.20 16.28
CA ASP A 46 -19.44 20.63 17.07
C ASP A 46 -18.53 19.46 17.45
N ILE A 47 -17.23 19.59 17.17
CA ILE A 47 -16.20 18.64 17.59
C ILE A 47 -16.07 18.56 19.12
N ALA A 48 -16.43 19.61 19.86
CA ALA A 48 -16.42 19.58 21.32
C ALA A 48 -17.39 18.51 21.86
N ASP A 49 -18.54 18.31 21.21
CA ASP A 49 -19.50 17.27 21.59
C ASP A 49 -18.93 15.86 21.37
N PHE A 50 -18.16 15.66 20.30
CA PHE A 50 -17.42 14.43 20.07
C PHE A 50 -16.44 14.14 21.20
N MET A 51 -15.63 15.14 21.57
CA MET A 51 -14.61 15.00 22.60
C MET A 51 -15.24 14.79 23.99
N ASN A 52 -16.35 15.47 24.26
CA ASN A 52 -17.17 15.24 25.45
C ASN A 52 -17.73 13.82 25.48
N TRP A 53 -18.30 13.33 24.37
CA TRP A 53 -18.77 11.95 24.27
C TRP A 53 -17.64 10.93 24.48
N LEU A 54 -16.45 11.16 23.93
CA LEU A 54 -15.28 10.31 24.15
C LEU A 54 -14.90 10.24 25.65
N SER A 55 -14.91 11.37 26.34
CA SER A 55 -14.51 11.50 27.74
C SER A 55 -15.46 10.82 28.73
N LYS A 56 -16.74 10.64 28.37
CA LYS A 56 -17.74 10.00 29.24
C LYS A 56 -17.43 8.51 29.39
N ASP A 57 -17.47 7.99 30.62
CA ASP A 57 -17.47 6.53 30.81
C ASP A 57 -18.79 5.97 30.29
N ASN A 58 -18.77 4.79 29.65
CA ASN A 58 -20.02 4.17 29.20
C ASN A 58 -20.66 3.37 30.34
N HIS A 59 -21.95 3.04 30.20
CA HIS A 59 -22.72 2.28 31.21
C HIS A 59 -22.07 0.95 31.62
N ASN A 60 -21.18 0.40 30.78
CA ASN A 60 -20.50 -0.87 31.02
C ASN A 60 -19.05 -0.70 31.53
N HIS A 61 -18.58 0.52 31.79
CA HIS A 61 -17.20 0.86 32.16
C HIS A 61 -16.13 0.28 31.21
N LYS A 62 -16.48 0.15 29.93
CA LYS A 62 -15.62 -0.37 28.85
C LYS A 62 -14.93 0.79 28.15
N ASN A 63 -13.64 0.66 27.87
CA ASN A 63 -12.94 1.61 27.00
C ASN A 63 -13.54 1.56 25.58
N LYS A 64 -13.55 2.73 24.92
CA LYS A 64 -14.04 2.87 23.54
C LYS A 64 -12.91 2.63 22.55
N GLU A 65 -13.21 1.91 21.47
CA GLU A 65 -12.44 1.93 20.23
C GLU A 65 -13.27 2.61 19.16
N VAL A 66 -12.71 3.61 18.49
CA VAL A 66 -13.40 4.39 17.46
C VAL A 66 -12.62 4.25 16.16
N PHE A 67 -13.33 4.04 15.07
CA PHE A 67 -12.74 3.89 13.75
C PHE A 67 -13.16 5.06 12.86
N PHE A 68 -12.19 5.79 12.31
CA PHE A 68 -12.41 6.73 11.20
C PHE A 68 -11.94 6.09 9.91
N HIS A 69 -12.56 6.44 8.79
CA HIS A 69 -12.10 5.99 7.48
C HIS A 69 -11.13 7.01 6.89
N ASN A 70 -9.85 6.65 6.78
CA ASN A 70 -8.75 7.58 6.47
C ASN A 70 -8.48 8.60 7.59
N LEU A 71 -8.16 8.08 8.78
CA LEU A 71 -7.85 8.84 10.02
C LEU A 71 -6.86 10.00 9.84
N LYS A 72 -6.03 10.01 8.79
CA LYS A 72 -5.12 11.13 8.52
C LYS A 72 -5.83 12.48 8.40
N TYR A 73 -7.06 12.49 7.88
CA TYR A 73 -7.84 13.71 7.71
C TYR A 73 -8.48 14.13 9.05
N ASP A 74 -9.37 13.31 9.61
CA ASP A 74 -10.12 13.59 10.83
C ASP A 74 -9.23 13.68 12.07
N GLY A 75 -8.22 12.81 12.11
CA GLY A 75 -7.23 12.75 13.19
C GLY A 75 -6.44 14.04 13.35
N ASP A 76 -6.27 14.82 12.29
CA ASP A 76 -5.60 16.13 12.36
C ASP A 76 -6.44 17.13 13.17
N PHE A 77 -7.77 17.15 12.97
CA PHE A 77 -8.69 17.96 13.77
C PHE A 77 -8.71 17.51 15.24
N ILE A 78 -8.68 16.20 15.49
CA ILE A 78 -8.65 15.64 16.86
C ILE A 78 -7.35 16.01 17.57
N VAL A 79 -6.19 15.80 16.94
CA VAL A 79 -4.88 16.14 17.52
C VAL A 79 -4.79 17.64 17.78
N LYS A 80 -5.27 18.47 16.86
CA LYS A 80 -5.35 19.92 17.06
C LYS A 80 -6.21 20.26 18.28
N PHE A 81 -7.43 19.73 18.38
CA PHE A 81 -8.32 19.97 19.52
C PHE A 81 -7.65 19.59 20.84
N LEU A 82 -7.01 18.42 20.90
CA LEU A 82 -6.30 17.94 22.09
C LEU A 82 -5.21 18.94 22.53
N LEU A 83 -4.35 19.34 21.60
CA LEU A 83 -3.26 20.30 21.87
C LEU A 83 -3.79 21.67 22.31
N GLU A 84 -4.86 22.16 21.68
CA GLU A 84 -5.51 23.44 22.03
C GLU A 84 -6.20 23.40 23.39
N ASN A 85 -6.64 22.22 23.85
CA ASN A 85 -7.37 22.03 25.12
C ASN A 85 -6.50 21.43 26.24
N GLY A 86 -5.17 21.64 26.18
CA GLY A 86 -4.26 21.33 27.28
C GLY A 86 -3.86 19.87 27.43
N PHE A 87 -4.14 19.02 26.43
CA PHE A 87 -3.59 17.66 26.41
C PHE A 87 -2.12 17.69 25.98
N LYS A 88 -1.33 16.81 26.59
CA LYS A 88 0.09 16.64 26.26
C LYS A 88 0.32 15.37 25.45
N HIS A 89 1.12 15.48 24.39
CA HIS A 89 1.59 14.27 23.71
C HIS A 89 2.60 13.55 24.61
N SER A 90 2.49 12.24 24.69
CA SER A 90 3.35 11.37 25.47
C SER A 90 3.79 10.17 24.63
N ARG A 91 5.05 9.78 24.82
CA ARG A 91 5.64 8.59 24.19
C ARG A 91 5.57 7.36 25.10
N GLU A 92 5.12 7.56 26.34
CA GLU A 92 5.04 6.51 27.33
C GLU A 92 3.94 5.50 26.99
N ARG A 93 4.21 4.23 27.31
CA ARG A 93 3.22 3.16 27.11
C ARG A 93 1.95 3.41 27.92
N ALA A 94 2.11 3.93 29.13
CA ALA A 94 1.04 4.27 30.06
C ALA A 94 0.83 5.79 30.08
N LEU A 95 -0.26 6.25 29.46
CA LEU A 95 -0.66 7.65 29.48
C LEU A 95 -1.21 8.07 30.84
N TYR A 96 -0.94 9.28 31.29
CA TYR A 96 -1.61 9.93 32.42
C TYR A 96 -2.88 10.67 31.99
N SER A 97 -3.62 11.23 32.95
CA SER A 97 -4.77 12.10 32.66
C SER A 97 -4.35 13.26 31.75
N ASN A 98 -5.18 13.57 30.76
CA ASN A 98 -4.93 14.60 29.76
C ASN A 98 -3.65 14.38 28.94
N GLU A 99 -3.29 13.12 28.69
CA GLU A 99 -2.23 12.76 27.76
C GLU A 99 -2.77 11.98 26.57
N PHE A 100 -2.09 12.10 25.43
CA PHE A 100 -2.37 11.30 24.24
C PHE A 100 -1.08 10.84 23.58
N SER A 101 -1.15 9.78 22.79
CA SER A 101 -0.05 9.31 21.94
C SER A 101 -0.55 9.03 20.53
N THR A 102 0.34 9.08 19.55
CA THR A 102 0.01 8.83 18.14
C THR A 102 0.94 7.76 17.55
N LEU A 103 0.39 6.94 16.65
CA LEU A 103 1.16 6.06 15.79
C LEU A 103 1.05 6.57 14.35
N ILE A 104 2.02 7.38 13.95
CA ILE A 104 2.15 7.98 12.62
C ILE A 104 3.55 7.65 12.11
N SER A 105 3.65 6.99 10.97
CA SER A 105 4.95 6.71 10.32
C SER A 105 5.63 7.98 9.81
N ASP A 106 6.93 7.92 9.56
CA ASP A 106 7.73 8.91 8.83
C ASP A 106 7.13 9.33 7.48
N THR A 107 6.55 8.40 6.73
CA THR A 107 5.82 8.68 5.48
C THR A 107 4.50 9.41 5.69
N GLY A 108 4.11 9.66 6.95
CA GLY A 108 2.86 10.34 7.30
C GLY A 108 1.62 9.44 7.17
N THR A 109 1.80 8.12 7.23
CA THR A 109 0.71 7.15 7.34
C THR A 109 0.24 7.04 8.79
N TRP A 110 -1.05 7.25 9.04
CA TRP A 110 -1.68 7.21 10.36
C TRP A 110 -2.26 5.82 10.67
N TYR A 111 -2.19 5.43 11.94
CA TYR A 111 -2.68 4.12 12.40
C TYR A 111 -3.52 4.20 13.69
N GLU A 112 -3.06 4.97 14.68
CA GLU A 112 -3.73 5.08 15.98
C GLU A 112 -3.54 6.47 16.59
N ILE A 113 -4.59 7.01 17.23
CA ILE A 113 -4.51 8.04 18.27
C ILE A 113 -5.04 7.41 19.55
N LYS A 114 -4.28 7.47 20.63
CA LYS A 114 -4.67 6.95 21.94
C LYS A 114 -4.78 8.11 22.91
N ILE A 115 -5.91 8.25 23.59
CA ILE A 115 -6.22 9.41 24.43
C ILE A 115 -6.58 8.91 25.82
N CYS A 116 -5.99 9.49 26.86
CA CYS A 116 -6.42 9.32 28.23
C CYS A 116 -7.05 10.61 28.75
N PHE A 117 -8.37 10.56 28.98
CA PHE A 117 -9.09 11.67 29.59
C PHE A 117 -8.89 11.68 31.11
N HIS A 118 -9.08 10.53 31.75
CA HIS A 118 -8.97 10.41 33.20
C HIS A 118 -8.24 9.12 33.60
N ALA A 119 -7.20 9.26 34.43
CA ALA A 119 -6.54 8.15 35.11
C ALA A 119 -6.88 8.21 36.61
N LEU A 120 -7.91 7.46 37.02
CA LEU A 120 -8.27 7.27 38.42
C LEU A 120 -7.55 6.04 38.99
N LYS A 121 -7.43 5.94 40.32
CA LYS A 121 -6.73 4.84 41.01
C LYS A 121 -7.16 3.43 40.56
N THR A 122 -8.43 3.24 40.22
CA THR A 122 -9.02 1.94 39.86
C THR A 122 -9.53 1.86 38.41
N ARG A 123 -9.63 3.00 37.71
CA ARG A 123 -10.23 3.10 36.37
C ARG A 123 -9.53 4.17 35.55
N LYS A 124 -9.17 3.81 34.33
CA LYS A 124 -8.63 4.75 33.35
C LYS A 124 -9.57 4.90 32.17
N VAL A 125 -10.18 6.06 31.99
CA VAL A 125 -10.97 6.38 30.79
C VAL A 125 -9.99 6.65 29.65
N GLU A 126 -9.77 5.60 28.85
CA GLU A 126 -8.84 5.60 27.73
C GLU A 126 -9.60 5.22 26.46
N VAL A 127 -9.37 5.99 25.40
CA VAL A 127 -9.95 5.79 24.07
C VAL A 127 -8.83 5.48 23.10
N LYS A 128 -9.10 4.55 22.18
CA LYS A 128 -8.27 4.33 20.99
C LYS A 128 -9.05 4.69 19.75
N ILE A 129 -8.45 5.50 18.90
CA ILE A 129 -8.98 5.88 17.61
C ILE A 129 -8.09 5.22 16.56
N HIS A 130 -8.69 4.50 15.62
CA HIS A 130 -8.02 3.67 14.63
C HIS A 130 -8.41 4.10 13.22
N ASP A 131 -7.51 3.84 12.27
CA ASP A 131 -7.79 4.04 10.85
C ASP A 131 -8.39 2.77 10.22
N SER A 132 -9.68 2.77 9.93
CA SER A 132 -10.35 1.65 9.25
C SER A 132 -9.86 1.45 7.82
N TYR A 133 -9.24 2.46 7.19
CA TYR A 133 -8.63 2.31 5.87
C TYR A 133 -7.47 1.29 5.91
N LYS A 134 -6.85 1.07 7.07
CA LYS A 134 -5.82 0.03 7.24
C LYS A 134 -6.39 -1.39 7.30
N LEU A 135 -7.70 -1.52 7.49
CA LEU A 135 -8.46 -2.77 7.46
C LEU A 135 -9.18 -3.00 6.13
N LEU A 136 -9.73 -1.93 5.57
CA LEU A 136 -10.50 -1.89 4.33
C LEU A 136 -9.90 -0.80 3.43
N PRO A 137 -8.83 -1.08 2.67
CA PRO A 137 -8.09 -0.08 1.88
C PRO A 137 -8.80 0.26 0.56
N PHE A 138 -10.07 0.65 0.66
CA PHE A 138 -10.96 0.97 -0.45
C PHE A 138 -11.76 2.23 -0.10
N SER A 139 -12.29 2.94 -1.11
CA SER A 139 -13.27 3.99 -0.84
C SER A 139 -14.57 3.39 -0.28
N GLU A 140 -15.32 4.17 0.49
CA GLU A 140 -16.65 3.78 1.00
C GLU A 140 -17.60 3.36 -0.11
N GLU A 141 -17.62 4.06 -1.25
CA GLU A 141 -18.41 3.65 -2.43
C GLU A 141 -18.09 2.22 -2.87
N LYS A 142 -16.79 1.87 -2.88
CA LYS A 142 -16.34 0.52 -3.23
C LYS A 142 -16.67 -0.47 -2.11
N ILE A 143 -16.60 -0.07 -0.85
CA ILE A 143 -17.00 -0.90 0.31
C ILE A 143 -18.50 -1.19 0.23
N ALA A 144 -19.36 -0.19 0.07
CA ALA A 144 -20.80 -0.35 -0.06
C ALA A 144 -21.16 -1.32 -1.20
N LYS A 145 -20.55 -1.14 -2.38
CA LYS A 145 -20.74 -2.05 -3.53
C LYS A 145 -20.24 -3.46 -3.24
N ALA A 146 -19.04 -3.60 -2.68
CA ALA A 146 -18.45 -4.89 -2.33
C ALA A 146 -19.27 -5.63 -1.28
N PHE A 147 -19.84 -4.89 -0.33
CA PHE A 147 -20.60 -5.44 0.78
C PHE A 147 -22.10 -5.61 0.46
N LYS A 148 -22.53 -5.25 -0.76
CA LYS A 148 -23.92 -5.29 -1.23
C LYS A 148 -24.88 -4.58 -0.27
N LEU A 149 -24.45 -3.45 0.27
CA LEU A 149 -25.26 -2.68 1.20
C LEU A 149 -26.41 -2.02 0.43
N THR A 150 -27.60 -1.99 1.02
CA THR A 150 -28.81 -1.40 0.41
C THR A 150 -28.75 0.12 0.30
N VAL A 151 -27.79 0.73 0.99
CA VAL A 151 -27.57 2.17 1.01
C VAL A 151 -26.56 2.59 -0.07
N SER A 152 -26.92 3.60 -0.86
CA SER A 152 -26.03 4.24 -1.84
C SER A 152 -25.48 5.54 -1.26
N LYS A 153 -24.17 5.79 -1.44
CA LYS A 153 -23.56 7.06 -1.04
C LYS A 153 -24.26 8.22 -1.77
N GLY A 154 -24.75 9.19 -1.00
CA GLY A 154 -25.36 10.41 -1.53
C GLY A 154 -24.30 11.36 -2.11
N GLU A 155 -24.72 12.56 -2.49
CA GLU A 155 -23.82 13.66 -2.84
C GLU A 155 -23.93 14.76 -1.78
N ILE A 156 -22.79 15.36 -1.44
CA ILE A 156 -22.73 16.51 -0.56
C ILE A 156 -22.02 17.67 -1.25
N ASP A 157 -22.60 18.86 -1.13
CA ASP A 157 -22.01 20.09 -1.63
C ASP A 157 -20.95 20.61 -0.65
N TYR A 158 -19.68 20.38 -0.98
CA TYR A 158 -18.53 20.86 -0.20
C TYR A 158 -18.21 22.34 -0.42
N ASP A 159 -18.76 22.97 -1.47
CA ASP A 159 -18.56 24.39 -1.78
C ASP A 159 -19.60 25.28 -1.07
N ARG A 160 -20.67 24.68 -0.53
CA ARG A 160 -21.66 25.37 0.31
C ARG A 160 -21.03 25.92 1.59
N TYR A 161 -21.28 27.21 1.84
CA TYR A 161 -20.86 27.91 3.05
C TYR A 161 -21.66 27.44 4.28
N ARG A 162 -20.95 26.96 5.32
CA ARG A 162 -21.51 26.48 6.60
C ARG A 162 -20.80 27.17 7.77
N PRO A 163 -21.35 28.28 8.32
CA PRO A 163 -20.69 29.02 9.39
C PRO A 163 -20.64 28.22 10.70
N VAL A 164 -19.79 28.63 11.65
CA VAL A 164 -19.76 28.04 13.00
C VAL A 164 -21.16 28.11 13.64
N GLY A 165 -21.65 26.99 14.16
CA GLY A 165 -22.99 26.86 14.72
C GLY A 165 -24.08 26.52 13.69
N TYR A 166 -23.71 26.27 12.43
CA TYR A 166 -24.60 25.84 11.36
C TYR A 166 -25.49 24.66 11.77
N GLN A 167 -26.79 24.76 11.52
CA GLN A 167 -27.74 23.69 11.79
C GLN A 167 -27.78 22.73 10.61
N LEU A 168 -27.48 21.46 10.87
CA LEU A 168 -27.45 20.41 9.86
C LEU A 168 -28.82 20.24 9.21
N GLN A 169 -28.84 20.12 7.89
CA GLN A 169 -30.07 19.78 7.16
C GLN A 169 -30.32 18.27 7.19
N GLU A 170 -31.58 17.87 7.07
CA GLU A 170 -31.99 16.46 7.15
C GLU A 170 -31.22 15.57 6.17
N TYR A 171 -31.04 16.03 4.93
CA TYR A 171 -30.27 15.28 3.93
C TYR A 171 -28.78 15.15 4.28
N GLU A 172 -28.18 16.11 5.00
CA GLU A 172 -26.78 16.05 5.43
C GLU A 172 -26.62 15.06 6.59
N VAL A 173 -27.61 15.02 7.49
CA VAL A 173 -27.69 14.01 8.55
C VAL A 173 -27.85 12.62 7.95
N ASP A 174 -28.70 12.46 6.95
CA ASP A 174 -28.91 11.17 6.27
C ASP A 174 -27.68 10.72 5.49
N TYR A 175 -26.98 11.65 4.83
CA TYR A 175 -25.69 11.39 4.18
C TYR A 175 -24.67 10.84 5.19
N LEU A 176 -24.46 11.56 6.29
CA LEU A 176 -23.49 11.18 7.32
C LEU A 176 -23.85 9.83 7.97
N LYS A 177 -25.12 9.61 8.28
CA LYS A 177 -25.60 8.31 8.82
C LYS A 177 -25.36 7.16 7.84
N THR A 178 -25.50 7.42 6.54
CA THR A 178 -25.26 6.42 5.50
C THR A 178 -23.80 5.99 5.48
N ASP A 179 -22.86 6.94 5.47
CA ASP A 179 -21.42 6.66 5.43
C ASP A 179 -20.97 5.91 6.71
N LEU A 180 -21.47 6.33 7.88
CA LEU A 180 -21.27 5.62 9.14
C LEU A 180 -21.77 4.17 9.11
N LEU A 181 -23.00 3.94 8.62
CA LEU A 181 -23.60 2.62 8.55
C LEU A 181 -22.83 1.69 7.62
N ILE A 182 -22.40 2.19 6.46
CA ILE A 182 -21.58 1.44 5.49
C ILE A 182 -20.34 0.86 6.18
N MET A 183 -19.62 1.73 6.90
CA MET A 183 -18.39 1.36 7.57
C MET A 183 -18.63 0.45 8.78
N ALA A 184 -19.69 0.69 9.56
CA ALA A 184 -20.05 -0.14 10.71
C ALA A 184 -20.34 -1.58 10.28
N GLN A 185 -21.19 -1.77 9.27
CA GLN A 185 -21.53 -3.09 8.74
C GLN A 185 -20.31 -3.82 8.17
N ALA A 186 -19.45 -3.12 7.43
CA ALA A 186 -18.24 -3.71 6.87
C ALA A 186 -17.25 -4.19 7.95
N LEU A 187 -17.03 -3.37 9.00
CA LEU A 187 -16.18 -3.73 10.12
C LEU A 187 -16.78 -4.84 11.00
N LYS A 188 -18.10 -4.84 11.22
CA LYS A 188 -18.81 -5.90 11.96
C LYS A 188 -18.56 -7.27 11.32
N VAL A 189 -18.66 -7.38 10.00
CA VAL A 189 -18.37 -8.64 9.27
C VAL A 189 -16.92 -9.11 9.51
N GLN A 190 -15.93 -8.21 9.45
CA GLN A 190 -14.54 -8.58 9.73
C GLN A 190 -14.35 -9.05 11.18
N MET A 191 -14.92 -8.33 12.15
CA MET A 191 -14.78 -8.64 13.56
C MET A 191 -15.45 -9.96 13.94
N ASN A 192 -16.59 -10.29 13.34
CA ASN A 192 -17.28 -11.58 13.51
C ASN A 192 -16.46 -12.77 12.98
N LYS A 193 -15.51 -12.52 12.07
CA LYS A 193 -14.52 -13.52 11.62
C LYS A 193 -13.26 -13.57 12.48
N GLY A 194 -13.21 -12.84 13.60
CA GLY A 194 -12.05 -12.78 14.49
C GLY A 194 -10.91 -11.88 13.99
N LEU A 195 -11.11 -11.13 12.88
CA LEU A 195 -10.12 -10.23 12.29
C LEU A 195 -10.06 -8.92 13.09
N THR A 196 -9.33 -8.94 14.20
CA THR A 196 -9.36 -7.89 15.24
C THR A 196 -8.06 -7.10 15.38
N LYS A 197 -7.06 -7.31 14.52
CA LYS A 197 -5.82 -6.52 14.51
C LYS A 197 -6.05 -5.15 13.87
N MET A 198 -5.12 -4.22 14.09
CA MET A 198 -5.20 -2.83 13.61
C MET A 198 -5.13 -2.68 12.08
N THR A 199 -4.54 -3.67 11.39
CA THR A 199 -4.32 -3.61 9.94
C THR A 199 -4.61 -4.97 9.32
N ILE A 200 -5.04 -5.00 8.06
CA ILE A 200 -5.34 -6.23 7.34
C ILE A 200 -4.13 -7.17 7.21
N GLY A 201 -2.92 -6.64 6.98
CA GLY A 201 -1.70 -7.46 6.97
C GLY A 201 -1.38 -8.04 8.36
N SER A 202 -1.65 -7.32 9.44
CA SER A 202 -1.51 -7.87 10.80
C SER A 202 -2.56 -8.95 11.11
N ASN A 203 -3.78 -8.85 10.55
CA ASN A 203 -4.76 -9.93 10.60
C ASN A 203 -4.26 -11.17 9.83
N ALA A 204 -3.78 -10.99 8.60
CA ALA A 204 -3.20 -12.05 7.77
C ALA A 204 -2.08 -12.81 8.49
N LEU A 205 -1.09 -12.08 9.04
CA LEU A 205 0.01 -12.70 9.78
C LEU A 205 -0.46 -13.39 11.07
N ALA A 206 -1.44 -12.81 11.78
CA ALA A 206 -1.95 -13.41 13.01
C ALA A 206 -2.70 -14.72 12.74
N ASP A 207 -3.54 -14.76 11.70
CA ASP A 207 -4.24 -15.97 11.25
C ASP A 207 -3.24 -17.04 10.79
N TYR A 208 -2.23 -16.68 10.00
CA TYR A 208 -1.16 -17.60 9.60
C TYR A 208 -0.42 -18.20 10.81
N LYS A 209 0.00 -17.36 11.77
CA LYS A 209 0.66 -17.82 13.01
C LYS A 209 -0.22 -18.74 13.85
N GLN A 210 -1.54 -18.53 13.81
CA GLN A 210 -2.49 -19.38 14.53
C GLN A 210 -2.57 -20.78 13.90
N ARG A 211 -2.64 -20.85 12.57
CA ARG A 211 -2.70 -22.12 11.81
C ARG A 211 -1.48 -22.99 12.01
N ILE A 212 -0.29 -22.41 11.81
CA ILE A 212 0.95 -23.20 11.91
C ILE A 212 1.48 -23.36 13.35
N SER A 213 0.89 -22.68 14.33
CA SER A 213 1.40 -22.44 15.70
C SER A 213 2.56 -21.43 15.79
N LYS A 214 2.62 -20.73 16.93
CA LYS A 214 3.66 -19.72 17.19
C LYS A 214 5.07 -20.31 17.27
N ASP A 215 5.21 -21.51 17.82
CA ASP A 215 6.52 -22.14 18.01
C ASP A 215 7.08 -22.64 16.68
N LYS A 216 6.24 -23.26 15.85
CA LYS A 216 6.60 -23.60 14.47
C LYS A 216 6.92 -22.34 13.65
N PHE A 217 6.16 -21.26 13.81
CA PHE A 217 6.47 -19.98 13.15
C PHE A 217 7.86 -19.47 13.52
N LYS A 218 8.22 -19.46 14.81
CA LYS A 218 9.55 -19.01 15.27
C LYS A 218 10.68 -19.91 14.76
N TYR A 219 10.43 -21.22 14.69
CA TYR A 219 11.40 -22.17 14.17
C TYR A 219 11.63 -22.00 12.65
N LEU A 220 10.56 -21.85 11.88
CA LEU A 220 10.64 -21.68 10.42
C LEU A 220 11.15 -20.29 10.04
N PHE A 221 10.77 -19.26 10.79
CA PHE A 221 11.03 -17.86 10.48
C PHE A 221 11.70 -17.18 11.69
N PRO A 222 12.95 -17.57 12.01
CA PRO A 222 13.68 -16.95 13.11
C PRO A 222 13.93 -15.46 12.78
N VAL A 223 13.94 -14.62 13.82
CA VAL A 223 14.38 -13.23 13.66
C VAL A 223 15.86 -13.25 13.32
N LEU A 224 16.22 -12.65 12.20
CA LEU A 224 17.61 -12.56 11.74
C LEU A 224 18.33 -11.42 12.44
N ASP A 225 19.67 -11.52 12.49
CA ASP A 225 20.51 -10.39 12.86
C ASP A 225 20.26 -9.20 11.91
N ASN A 226 20.29 -7.98 12.42
CA ASN A 226 19.90 -6.79 11.64
C ASN A 226 20.86 -6.49 10.50
N ILE A 227 22.14 -6.87 10.61
CA ILE A 227 23.12 -6.74 9.52
C ILE A 227 22.74 -7.71 8.39
N ILE A 228 22.47 -8.97 8.73
CA ILE A 228 22.03 -9.98 7.77
C ILE A 228 20.70 -9.58 7.12
N ASP A 229 19.72 -9.11 7.89
CA ASP A 229 18.45 -8.64 7.34
C ASP A 229 18.64 -7.46 6.37
N ALA A 230 19.51 -6.50 6.71
CA ALA A 230 19.84 -5.35 5.86
C ALA A 230 20.46 -5.80 4.53
N ASP A 231 21.46 -6.69 4.55
CA ASP A 231 22.11 -7.24 3.35
C ASP A 231 21.09 -7.94 2.45
N LEU A 232 20.27 -8.83 3.02
CA LEU A 232 19.27 -9.59 2.27
C LEU A 232 18.17 -8.69 1.68
N ARG A 233 17.89 -7.56 2.33
CA ARG A 233 16.91 -6.56 1.86
C ARG A 233 17.37 -5.86 0.59
N HIS A 234 18.67 -5.86 0.27
CA HIS A 234 19.17 -5.40 -1.03
C HIS A 234 18.72 -6.28 -2.19
N ALA A 235 18.29 -7.53 -1.96
CA ALA A 235 17.67 -8.39 -2.98
C ALA A 235 16.13 -8.22 -3.07
N TYR A 236 15.51 -7.52 -2.12
CA TYR A 236 14.05 -7.36 -2.14
C TYR A 236 13.64 -6.36 -3.24
N ARG A 237 12.82 -6.83 -4.19
CA ARG A 237 12.26 -6.04 -5.30
C ARG A 237 10.75 -6.26 -5.39
N GLY A 238 10.04 -5.27 -5.93
CA GLY A 238 8.59 -5.35 -6.15
C GLY A 238 8.21 -6.18 -7.38
N GLY A 239 7.01 -5.90 -7.92
CA GLY A 239 6.55 -6.44 -9.20
C GLY A 239 7.32 -5.88 -10.39
N HIS A 240 7.22 -6.56 -11.54
CA HIS A 240 7.76 -6.08 -12.81
C HIS A 240 6.69 -5.25 -13.53
N THR A 241 6.91 -3.94 -13.66
CA THR A 241 6.02 -3.03 -14.37
C THR A 241 6.76 -2.42 -15.55
N TYR A 242 6.39 -2.79 -16.77
CA TYR A 242 7.17 -2.47 -17.96
C TYR A 242 6.28 -2.18 -19.17
N LEU A 243 6.65 -1.15 -19.94
CA LEU A 243 6.05 -0.80 -21.22
C LEU A 243 7.09 -1.08 -22.30
N GLN A 244 6.75 -1.89 -23.30
CA GLN A 244 7.65 -2.13 -24.43
C GLN A 244 7.93 -0.81 -25.18
N PRO A 245 9.21 -0.38 -25.30
CA PRO A 245 9.55 0.93 -25.86
C PRO A 245 8.99 1.15 -27.28
N PHE A 246 8.98 0.11 -28.12
CA PHE A 246 8.49 0.21 -29.49
C PHE A 246 6.96 0.32 -29.59
N TYR A 247 6.21 0.12 -28.50
CA TYR A 247 4.77 0.37 -28.41
C TYR A 247 4.42 1.64 -27.63
N ALA A 248 5.40 2.29 -27.00
CA ALA A 248 5.15 3.48 -26.21
C ALA A 248 4.53 4.60 -27.05
N ASN A 249 3.46 5.20 -26.50
CA ASN A 249 2.68 6.28 -27.11
C ASN A 249 2.05 5.96 -28.48
N LYS A 250 1.96 4.68 -28.86
CA LYS A 250 1.22 4.24 -30.05
C LYS A 250 -0.23 3.91 -29.69
N ILE A 251 -1.14 4.17 -30.63
CA ILE A 251 -2.51 3.67 -30.57
C ILE A 251 -2.48 2.26 -31.16
N LEU A 252 -2.95 1.30 -30.39
CA LEU A 252 -2.99 -0.11 -30.75
C LEU A 252 -4.44 -0.59 -30.72
N GLU A 253 -4.84 -1.32 -31.75
CA GLU A 253 -6.18 -1.92 -31.82
C GLU A 253 -6.16 -3.38 -31.36
N ASN A 254 -7.28 -3.85 -30.80
CA ASN A 254 -7.50 -5.24 -30.39
C ASN A 254 -6.42 -5.78 -29.43
N VAL A 255 -6.21 -5.09 -28.31
CA VAL A 255 -5.22 -5.48 -27.30
C VAL A 255 -5.87 -6.41 -26.26
N HIS A 256 -5.40 -7.65 -26.18
CA HIS A 256 -5.90 -8.66 -25.25
C HIS A 256 -5.28 -8.49 -23.86
N SER A 257 -6.11 -8.55 -22.82
CA SER A 257 -5.69 -8.40 -21.43
C SER A 257 -5.78 -9.70 -20.65
N TYR A 258 -4.70 -10.06 -19.95
CA TYR A 258 -4.68 -11.18 -19.02
C TYR A 258 -4.13 -10.76 -17.66
N ASP A 259 -4.71 -11.30 -16.58
CA ASP A 259 -4.33 -11.05 -15.20
C ASP A 259 -4.21 -12.37 -14.43
N LYS A 260 -3.14 -12.55 -13.66
CA LYS A 260 -2.87 -13.81 -12.97
C LYS A 260 -3.69 -13.91 -11.69
N ASN A 261 -4.43 -15.01 -11.55
CA ASN A 261 -5.21 -15.28 -10.36
C ASN A 261 -4.34 -15.48 -9.11
N SER A 262 -4.23 -14.43 -8.30
CA SER A 262 -3.55 -14.44 -6.99
C SER A 262 -2.05 -14.79 -7.12
N MET A 263 -1.31 -14.03 -7.93
CA MET A 263 0.11 -14.24 -8.26
C MET A 263 0.98 -14.57 -7.05
N HIS A 264 1.06 -13.72 -6.03
CA HIS A 264 1.92 -14.00 -4.86
C HIS A 264 1.46 -15.25 -4.08
N PRO A 265 0.17 -15.40 -3.72
CA PRO A 265 -0.34 -16.65 -3.14
C PRO A 265 -0.04 -17.90 -3.97
N SER A 266 -0.13 -17.87 -5.30
CA SER A 266 0.17 -19.04 -6.12
C SER A 266 1.64 -19.45 -6.00
N GLN A 267 2.57 -18.48 -5.93
CA GLN A 267 3.97 -18.80 -5.71
C GLN A 267 4.21 -19.38 -4.31
N MET A 268 3.60 -18.79 -3.28
CA MET A 268 3.69 -19.28 -1.90
C MET A 268 3.20 -20.73 -1.74
N LYS A 269 2.24 -21.15 -2.56
CA LYS A 269 1.72 -22.52 -2.57
C LYS A 269 2.63 -23.49 -3.32
N ASN A 270 3.09 -23.09 -4.51
CA ASN A 270 3.65 -24.04 -5.48
C ASN A 270 5.17 -24.06 -5.55
N MET A 271 5.86 -23.04 -5.02
CA MET A 271 7.31 -22.87 -5.18
C MET A 271 8.07 -23.20 -3.88
N PRO A 272 9.35 -23.64 -3.97
CA PRO A 272 10.21 -23.80 -2.80
C PRO A 272 10.38 -22.47 -2.06
N MET A 273 10.10 -22.44 -0.76
CA MET A 273 10.19 -21.22 0.06
C MET A 273 11.32 -21.32 1.09
N PRO A 274 12.11 -20.26 1.30
CA PRO A 274 13.23 -20.28 2.24
C PRO A 274 12.74 -20.32 3.69
N TYR A 275 13.48 -21.00 4.57
CA TYR A 275 13.22 -21.02 6.01
C TYR A 275 14.49 -21.26 6.83
N GLY A 276 14.43 -20.98 8.13
CA GLY A 276 15.52 -21.19 9.09
C GLY A 276 16.55 -20.05 9.12
N ILE A 277 17.73 -20.32 9.67
CA ILE A 277 18.84 -19.35 9.69
C ILE A 277 19.66 -19.56 8.40
N PRO A 278 19.96 -18.49 7.63
CA PRO A 278 20.82 -18.61 6.46
C PRO A 278 22.25 -19.02 6.82
N VAL A 279 22.93 -19.64 5.86
CA VAL A 279 24.37 -19.95 5.97
C VAL A 279 25.13 -19.03 5.02
N TYR A 280 26.06 -18.25 5.57
CA TYR A 280 26.97 -17.41 4.79
C TYR A 280 27.94 -18.26 3.96
N TYR A 281 28.32 -17.78 2.79
CA TYR A 281 29.39 -18.32 1.97
C TYR A 281 30.10 -17.22 1.18
N GLU A 282 31.37 -17.42 0.88
CA GLU A 282 32.17 -16.55 0.02
C GLU A 282 32.22 -17.09 -1.42
N GLY A 283 32.36 -16.18 -2.38
CA GLY A 283 32.49 -16.49 -3.80
C GLY A 283 31.20 -16.97 -4.45
N GLU A 284 31.34 -17.84 -5.46
CA GLU A 284 30.23 -18.43 -6.20
C GLU A 284 29.50 -19.49 -5.37
N TYR A 285 28.16 -19.46 -5.39
CA TYR A 285 27.35 -20.51 -4.79
C TYR A 285 27.71 -21.88 -5.40
N LYS A 286 27.94 -22.87 -4.55
CA LYS A 286 28.12 -24.25 -4.95
C LYS A 286 26.86 -25.02 -4.62
N ASN A 287 26.40 -25.83 -5.58
CA ASN A 287 25.19 -26.64 -5.42
C ASN A 287 25.20 -27.41 -4.09
N ASP A 288 24.21 -27.14 -3.26
CA ASP A 288 24.00 -27.73 -1.96
C ASP A 288 22.53 -28.20 -1.86
N PRO A 289 22.28 -29.52 -1.92
CA PRO A 289 20.92 -30.06 -1.83
C PRO A 289 20.18 -29.68 -0.55
N ASP A 290 20.89 -29.45 0.56
CA ASP A 290 20.28 -29.05 1.83
C ASP A 290 19.93 -27.55 1.85
N TYR A 291 20.60 -26.75 1.01
CA TYR A 291 20.44 -25.30 0.92
C TYR A 291 20.25 -24.81 -0.53
N PRO A 292 19.18 -25.25 -1.22
CA PRO A 292 19.04 -25.09 -2.68
C PRO A 292 18.69 -23.65 -3.13
N LEU A 293 18.33 -22.77 -2.20
CA LEU A 293 18.02 -21.37 -2.49
C LEU A 293 19.14 -20.48 -1.96
N PHE A 294 19.47 -19.40 -2.67
CA PHE A 294 20.48 -18.45 -2.20
C PHE A 294 20.16 -17.01 -2.61
N ILE A 295 20.70 -16.06 -1.86
CA ILE A 295 20.80 -14.65 -2.23
C ILE A 295 22.29 -14.33 -2.31
N GLN A 296 22.73 -13.75 -3.42
CA GLN A 296 24.14 -13.52 -3.71
C GLN A 296 24.40 -12.08 -4.11
N SER A 297 25.51 -11.55 -3.60
CA SER A 297 26.12 -10.31 -4.05
C SER A 297 27.03 -10.60 -5.24
N ILE A 298 26.76 -9.91 -6.35
CA ILE A 298 27.53 -10.01 -7.59
C ILE A 298 27.92 -8.63 -8.08
N GLU A 299 29.03 -8.55 -8.79
CA GLU A 299 29.40 -7.39 -9.60
C GLU A 299 29.28 -7.80 -11.07
N ILE A 300 28.57 -7.01 -11.89
CA ILE A 300 28.18 -7.43 -13.24
C ILE A 300 28.25 -6.28 -14.26
N ASP A 301 28.81 -6.56 -15.44
CA ASP A 301 28.67 -5.78 -16.66
C ASP A 301 27.95 -6.65 -17.70
N CYS A 302 26.80 -6.16 -18.18
CA CYS A 302 25.90 -6.92 -19.03
C CYS A 302 25.03 -6.03 -19.91
N LYS A 303 24.55 -6.62 -21.01
CA LYS A 303 23.60 -6.01 -21.94
C LYS A 303 22.45 -6.95 -22.24
N VAL A 304 21.23 -6.44 -22.31
CA VAL A 304 20.06 -7.24 -22.68
C VAL A 304 20.27 -7.88 -24.06
N LYS A 305 20.03 -9.18 -24.14
CA LYS A 305 20.05 -9.93 -25.40
C LYS A 305 19.00 -9.39 -26.36
N LYS A 306 19.32 -9.41 -27.65
CA LYS A 306 18.35 -9.03 -28.69
C LYS A 306 17.10 -9.91 -28.60
N GLY A 307 15.94 -9.27 -28.42
CA GLY A 307 14.66 -9.97 -28.31
C GLY A 307 14.32 -10.48 -26.91
N TYR A 308 15.06 -10.06 -25.88
CA TYR A 308 14.78 -10.38 -24.48
C TYR A 308 14.29 -9.16 -23.70
N LEU A 309 13.44 -9.40 -22.70
CA LEU A 309 12.96 -8.39 -21.78
C LEU A 309 14.06 -8.00 -20.78
N PRO A 310 14.20 -6.73 -20.40
CA PRO A 310 15.08 -6.35 -19.30
C PRO A 310 14.50 -6.81 -17.96
N THR A 311 15.36 -7.31 -17.06
CA THR A 311 14.96 -7.90 -15.77
C THR A 311 15.66 -7.25 -14.57
N ILE A 312 16.77 -6.52 -14.79
CA ILE A 312 17.52 -5.84 -13.74
C ILE A 312 16.88 -4.47 -13.45
N GLN A 313 16.52 -4.22 -12.19
CA GLN A 313 16.13 -2.90 -11.71
C GLN A 313 17.22 -2.37 -10.75
N PRO A 314 18.05 -1.40 -11.18
CA PRO A 314 19.10 -0.84 -10.34
C PRO A 314 18.47 -0.01 -9.22
N ARG A 315 18.88 -0.27 -7.98
CA ARG A 315 18.50 0.53 -6.81
C ARG A 315 19.67 1.46 -6.50
N ASN A 316 19.42 2.75 -6.32
CA ASN A 316 20.42 3.74 -5.90
C ASN A 316 21.66 3.90 -6.81
N ALA A 317 21.58 3.56 -8.10
CA ALA A 317 22.58 4.03 -9.03
C ALA A 317 22.23 5.47 -9.42
N PHE A 318 22.96 6.45 -8.90
CA PHE A 318 22.76 7.89 -9.16
C PHE A 318 22.65 8.24 -10.66
N ARG A 319 23.15 7.37 -11.54
CA ARG A 319 23.14 7.52 -13.00
C ARG A 319 21.94 6.87 -13.73
N PHE A 320 21.14 6.05 -13.06
CA PHE A 320 19.98 5.38 -13.66
C PHE A 320 18.68 5.82 -12.98
N ALA A 321 17.65 6.11 -13.78
CA ALA A 321 16.33 6.38 -13.24
C ALA A 321 15.86 5.14 -12.47
N THR A 322 15.64 5.27 -11.15
CA THR A 322 15.36 4.15 -10.23
C THR A 322 14.09 3.35 -10.56
N THR A 323 13.29 3.81 -11.53
CA THR A 323 12.06 3.16 -12.00
C THR A 323 12.23 2.42 -13.32
N GLU A 324 13.38 2.53 -13.99
CA GLU A 324 13.63 1.92 -15.29
C GLU A 324 14.38 0.61 -15.14
N PHE A 325 14.07 -0.35 -16.02
CA PHE A 325 14.81 -1.60 -16.10
C PHE A 325 16.05 -1.38 -16.97
N LEU A 326 17.19 -1.87 -16.48
CA LEU A 326 18.49 -1.65 -17.10
C LEU A 326 18.62 -2.48 -18.38
N GLU A 327 18.92 -1.81 -19.49
CA GLU A 327 19.18 -2.47 -20.78
C GLU A 327 20.68 -2.74 -21.01
N ASP A 328 21.56 -1.89 -20.47
CA ASP A 328 23.00 -1.94 -20.72
C ASP A 328 23.73 -1.21 -19.58
N THR A 329 24.69 -1.87 -18.94
CA THR A 329 25.62 -1.27 -17.96
C THR A 329 26.69 -0.40 -18.61
N LYS A 330 26.85 -0.49 -19.93
CA LYS A 330 27.78 0.32 -20.76
C LYS A 330 29.24 0.20 -20.35
N GLY A 331 29.68 -0.98 -19.89
CA GLY A 331 31.06 -1.21 -19.48
C GLY A 331 31.38 -0.73 -18.07
N GLU A 332 30.39 -0.27 -17.30
CA GLU A 332 30.53 0.08 -15.89
C GLU A 332 29.92 -1.03 -15.02
N PRO A 333 30.74 -1.92 -14.42
CA PRO A 333 30.21 -2.96 -13.55
C PRO A 333 29.40 -2.36 -12.41
N ILE A 334 28.26 -2.99 -12.11
CA ILE A 334 27.39 -2.61 -11.00
C ILE A 334 27.28 -3.75 -10.00
N GLN A 335 27.21 -3.40 -8.71
CA GLN A 335 26.97 -4.37 -7.65
C GLN A 335 25.47 -4.60 -7.44
N LEU A 336 25.05 -5.86 -7.39
CA LEU A 336 23.67 -6.28 -7.17
C LEU A 336 23.60 -7.39 -6.12
N PHE A 337 22.59 -7.34 -5.26
CA PHE A 337 22.13 -8.50 -4.50
C PHE A 337 20.94 -9.12 -5.22
N VAL A 338 21.04 -10.40 -5.58
CA VAL A 338 20.04 -11.11 -6.37
C VAL A 338 19.68 -12.43 -5.72
N THR A 339 18.40 -12.82 -5.80
CA THR A 339 17.99 -14.19 -5.46
C THR A 339 18.49 -15.15 -6.52
N SER A 340 18.59 -16.44 -6.22
CA SER A 340 18.91 -17.48 -7.21
C SER A 340 17.95 -17.47 -8.41
N ILE A 341 16.70 -17.05 -8.20
CA ILE A 341 15.67 -16.93 -9.23
C ILE A 341 15.89 -15.70 -10.12
N ASP A 342 16.24 -14.55 -9.54
CA ASP A 342 16.56 -13.35 -10.31
C ASP A 342 17.89 -13.53 -11.07
N LEU A 343 18.88 -14.17 -10.46
CA LEU A 343 20.15 -14.49 -11.14
C LEU A 343 19.91 -15.36 -12.37
N MET A 344 19.07 -16.40 -12.25
CA MET A 344 18.68 -17.24 -13.39
C MET A 344 18.09 -16.42 -14.54
N LEU A 345 17.14 -15.50 -14.24
CA LEU A 345 16.58 -14.60 -15.27
C LEU A 345 17.64 -13.70 -15.89
N ILE A 346 18.57 -13.17 -15.10
CA ILE A 346 19.64 -12.29 -15.58
C ILE A 346 20.53 -13.06 -16.57
N LEU A 347 21.01 -14.25 -16.19
CA LEU A 347 21.86 -15.08 -17.03
C LEU A 347 21.16 -15.49 -18.34
N GLU A 348 19.84 -15.74 -18.29
CA GLU A 348 19.04 -16.04 -19.46
C GLU A 348 18.86 -14.82 -20.37
N HIS A 349 18.54 -13.65 -19.83
CA HIS A 349 18.12 -12.47 -20.59
C HIS A 349 19.24 -11.52 -21.03
N TYR A 350 20.44 -11.62 -20.42
CA TYR A 350 21.55 -10.70 -20.67
C TYR A 350 22.77 -11.43 -21.25
N ASP A 351 23.46 -10.75 -22.14
CA ASP A 351 24.84 -11.05 -22.52
C ASP A 351 25.74 -10.50 -21.41
N ILE A 352 26.44 -11.41 -20.73
CA ILE A 352 27.29 -11.08 -19.59
C ILE A 352 28.71 -10.86 -20.10
N HIS A 353 29.20 -9.62 -20.00
CA HIS A 353 30.57 -9.28 -20.39
C HIS A 353 31.54 -9.54 -19.23
N TYR A 354 31.09 -9.30 -18.01
CA TYR A 354 31.83 -9.55 -16.78
C TYR A 354 30.87 -9.92 -15.65
N ILE A 355 31.26 -10.89 -14.84
CA ILE A 355 30.59 -11.22 -13.59
C ILE A 355 31.62 -11.67 -12.56
N GLN A 356 31.56 -11.06 -11.38
CA GLN A 356 32.28 -11.51 -10.20
C GLN A 356 31.29 -11.88 -9.11
N TYR A 357 31.41 -13.10 -8.61
CA TYR A 357 30.65 -13.60 -7.47
C TYR A 357 31.39 -13.25 -6.19
N LEU A 358 30.78 -12.43 -5.33
CA LEU A 358 31.43 -11.90 -4.14
C LEU A 358 31.18 -12.79 -2.93
N GLU A 359 29.92 -12.88 -2.52
CA GLU A 359 29.49 -13.57 -1.30
C GLU A 359 27.97 -13.77 -1.33
N GLY A 360 27.45 -14.56 -0.40
CA GLY A 360 26.01 -14.71 -0.27
C GLY A 360 25.55 -15.51 0.94
N PHE A 361 24.24 -15.74 0.96
CA PHE A 361 23.55 -16.52 1.96
C PHE A 361 22.72 -17.60 1.29
N LYS A 362 22.88 -18.85 1.74
CA LYS A 362 22.08 -19.99 1.26
C LYS A 362 21.06 -20.43 2.30
N PHE A 363 19.93 -20.95 1.84
CA PHE A 363 18.74 -21.22 2.62
C PHE A 363 18.22 -22.63 2.36
N ARG A 364 17.78 -23.28 3.44
CA ARG A 364 16.91 -24.45 3.32
C ARG A 364 15.60 -24.03 2.66
N SER A 365 14.97 -24.95 1.95
CA SER A 365 13.69 -24.68 1.29
C SER A 365 12.65 -25.78 1.51
N HIS A 366 11.38 -25.42 1.44
CA HIS A 366 10.27 -26.37 1.51
C HIS A 366 9.08 -25.85 0.69
N ILE A 367 8.37 -26.75 0.00
CA ILE A 367 7.11 -26.45 -0.70
C ILE A 367 5.94 -26.75 0.25
N GLY A 368 4.93 -25.87 0.33
CA GLY A 368 3.75 -26.11 1.17
C GLY A 368 3.81 -25.52 2.58
N LEU A 369 4.74 -24.59 2.84
CA LEU A 369 4.77 -23.83 4.12
C LEU A 369 3.51 -22.98 4.36
N PHE A 370 2.71 -22.75 3.32
CA PHE A 370 1.53 -21.89 3.33
C PHE A 370 0.22 -22.58 2.96
N ASP A 371 0.23 -23.90 2.71
CA ASP A 371 -0.93 -24.63 2.15
C ASP A 371 -2.21 -24.42 2.98
N GLU A 372 -2.15 -24.65 4.29
CA GLU A 372 -3.33 -24.50 5.16
C GLU A 372 -3.93 -23.08 5.13
N TYR A 373 -3.08 -22.06 5.03
CA TYR A 373 -3.52 -20.67 4.96
C TYR A 373 -4.12 -20.32 3.61
N ILE A 374 -3.42 -20.71 2.53
CA ILE A 374 -3.83 -20.41 1.16
C ILE A 374 -5.10 -21.17 0.85
N ASP A 375 -5.18 -22.46 1.14
CA ASP A 375 -6.35 -23.30 0.86
C ASP A 375 -7.60 -22.76 1.53
N TYR A 376 -7.49 -22.36 2.81
CA TYR A 376 -8.61 -21.79 3.54
C TYR A 376 -9.13 -20.49 2.90
N TRP A 377 -8.25 -19.50 2.72
CA TRP A 377 -8.69 -18.19 2.20
C TRP A 377 -9.03 -18.26 0.71
N TYR A 378 -8.37 -19.12 -0.06
CA TYR A 378 -8.69 -19.34 -1.46
C TYR A 378 -10.06 -19.99 -1.63
N HIS A 379 -10.38 -21.00 -0.81
CA HIS A 379 -11.69 -21.63 -0.80
C HIS A 379 -12.79 -20.62 -0.47
N ILE A 380 -12.61 -19.75 0.52
CA ILE A 380 -13.58 -18.68 0.82
C ILE A 380 -13.71 -17.72 -0.37
N LYS A 381 -12.59 -17.30 -0.97
CA LYS A 381 -12.59 -16.40 -2.14
C LYS A 381 -13.34 -17.02 -3.32
N GLU A 382 -13.18 -18.31 -3.57
CA GLU A 382 -13.80 -19.01 -4.71
C GLU A 382 -15.28 -19.28 -4.49
N THR A 383 -15.67 -19.74 -3.30
CA THR A 383 -17.05 -20.18 -3.00
C THR A 383 -17.99 -19.08 -2.56
N ASN A 384 -17.49 -17.88 -2.24
CA ASN A 384 -18.30 -16.75 -1.77
C ASN A 384 -18.28 -15.58 -2.75
N THR A 385 -19.27 -14.71 -2.64
CA THR A 385 -19.34 -13.40 -3.30
C THR A 385 -19.44 -12.28 -2.27
N GLY A 386 -19.30 -11.03 -2.70
CA GLY A 386 -19.49 -9.86 -1.85
C GLY A 386 -18.47 -9.73 -0.70
N PRO A 387 -18.89 -9.38 0.54
CA PRO A 387 -18.00 -9.08 1.67
C PRO A 387 -16.91 -10.14 1.91
N LEU A 388 -17.31 -11.41 1.97
CA LEU A 388 -16.44 -12.51 2.36
C LEU A 388 -15.36 -12.77 1.31
N ARG A 389 -15.70 -12.61 0.03
CA ARG A 389 -14.74 -12.73 -1.07
C ARG A 389 -13.69 -11.63 -1.02
N GLU A 390 -14.09 -10.40 -0.76
CA GLU A 390 -13.15 -9.27 -0.67
C GLU A 390 -12.24 -9.39 0.55
N ILE A 391 -12.77 -9.81 1.71
CA ILE A 391 -11.94 -10.10 2.90
C ILE A 391 -10.93 -11.21 2.59
N ALA A 392 -11.35 -12.29 1.94
CA ALA A 392 -10.46 -13.38 1.57
C ALA A 392 -9.35 -12.93 0.60
N LYS A 393 -9.70 -12.12 -0.42
CA LYS A 393 -8.73 -11.52 -1.33
C LYS A 393 -7.71 -10.65 -0.59
N LEU A 394 -8.18 -9.85 0.37
CA LEU A 394 -7.31 -9.03 1.21
C LEU A 394 -6.36 -9.88 2.07
N MET A 395 -6.86 -10.96 2.71
CA MET A 395 -6.03 -11.85 3.53
C MET A 395 -4.93 -12.52 2.70
N LEU A 396 -5.27 -13.02 1.50
CA LEU A 396 -4.30 -13.62 0.58
C LEU A 396 -3.22 -12.62 0.15
N ASN A 397 -3.62 -11.42 -0.25
CA ASN A 397 -2.69 -10.44 -0.84
C ASN A 397 -1.80 -9.72 0.19
N ASN A 398 -2.17 -9.72 1.48
CA ASN A 398 -1.46 -8.94 2.50
C ASN A 398 -0.53 -9.77 3.40
N LEU A 399 -0.51 -11.11 3.29
CA LEU A 399 0.39 -11.93 4.11
C LEU A 399 1.86 -11.74 3.72
N TYR A 400 2.19 -11.85 2.43
CA TYR A 400 3.58 -11.83 1.96
C TYR A 400 4.31 -10.53 2.38
N GLY A 401 3.63 -9.38 2.27
CA GLY A 401 4.21 -8.08 2.58
C GLY A 401 4.64 -7.96 4.05
N LYS A 402 4.06 -8.75 4.96
CA LYS A 402 4.47 -8.77 6.36
C LYS A 402 5.83 -9.43 6.57
N PHE A 403 6.22 -10.39 5.75
CA PHE A 403 7.57 -10.97 5.80
C PHE A 403 8.64 -9.94 5.46
N GLY A 404 8.32 -8.97 4.59
CA GLY A 404 9.20 -7.86 4.20
C GLY A 404 9.17 -6.64 5.12
N THR A 405 8.53 -6.71 6.30
CA THR A 405 8.45 -5.57 7.24
C THR A 405 9.84 -5.04 7.56
N ASN A 406 10.05 -3.72 7.41
CA ASN A 406 11.32 -3.07 7.74
C ASN A 406 11.50 -3.02 9.28
N PRO A 407 12.63 -3.52 9.83
CA PRO A 407 12.96 -3.37 11.25
C PRO A 407 13.21 -1.92 11.63
N ILE A 408 13.79 -1.12 10.72
CA ILE A 408 14.07 0.29 10.93
C ILE A 408 12.80 1.10 10.66
N ARG A 409 12.29 1.79 11.68
CA ARG A 409 11.03 2.54 11.63
C ARG A 409 11.21 3.89 12.25
N ALA A 410 10.99 4.95 11.47
CA ALA A 410 10.82 6.29 12.00
C ALA A 410 9.33 6.62 12.15
N ARG A 411 9.04 7.57 13.03
CA ARG A 411 7.68 8.02 13.34
C ARG A 411 7.61 9.54 13.39
N LYS A 412 6.40 10.05 13.26
CA LYS A 412 6.09 11.48 13.42
C LYS A 412 5.41 11.75 14.75
N GLU A 413 5.81 12.85 15.37
CA GLU A 413 5.22 13.37 16.61
C GLU A 413 4.49 14.68 16.33
N PRO A 414 3.23 14.84 16.79
CA PRO A 414 2.54 16.11 16.74
C PRO A 414 3.04 17.07 17.82
N ILE A 415 3.37 18.28 17.42
CA ILE A 415 3.69 19.42 18.28
C ILE A 415 2.72 20.56 17.99
N TYR A 416 2.48 21.41 18.99
CA TYR A 416 1.65 22.58 18.81
C TYR A 416 2.47 23.78 18.34
N ASP A 417 2.07 24.37 17.21
CA ASP A 417 2.57 25.62 16.69
C ASP A 417 1.46 26.67 16.77
N LYS A 418 1.74 27.82 17.40
CA LYS A 418 0.75 28.89 17.61
C LYS A 418 0.18 29.49 16.31
N THR A 419 0.90 29.37 15.20
CA THR A 419 0.55 29.92 13.89
C THR A 419 -0.09 28.89 12.97
N LYS A 420 0.37 27.64 13.03
CA LYS A 420 -0.03 26.55 12.11
C LYS A 420 -0.94 25.50 12.74
N GLY A 421 -1.13 25.51 14.07
CA GLY A 421 -1.84 24.46 14.79
C GLY A 421 -0.95 23.23 14.98
N ALA A 422 -1.46 22.03 14.69
CA ALA A 422 -0.69 20.80 14.81
C ALA A 422 0.36 20.67 13.69
N VAL A 423 1.63 20.54 14.06
CA VAL A 423 2.77 20.27 13.16
C VAL A 423 3.36 18.91 13.50
N TYR A 424 3.87 18.18 12.51
CA TYR A 424 4.35 16.80 12.70
C TYR A 424 5.84 16.71 12.40
N VAL A 425 6.64 16.46 13.42
CA VAL A 425 8.11 16.38 13.32
C VAL A 425 8.56 14.92 13.20
N ASN A 426 9.55 14.67 12.35
CA ASN A 426 10.17 13.35 12.26
C ASN A 426 11.01 13.10 13.51
N LEU A 427 10.84 11.93 14.11
CA LEU A 427 11.72 11.43 15.15
C LEU A 427 12.82 10.56 14.53
N PRO A 428 13.96 10.38 15.24
CA PRO A 428 14.97 9.41 14.85
C PRO A 428 14.36 8.02 14.60
N ALA A 429 14.96 7.28 13.69
CA ALA A 429 14.55 5.92 13.42
C ALA A 429 14.83 5.03 14.63
N GLU A 430 13.90 4.13 14.94
CA GLU A 430 14.04 3.11 15.96
C GLU A 430 14.14 1.75 15.29
N GLU A 431 14.94 0.87 15.88
CA GLU A 431 15.04 -0.51 15.46
C GLU A 431 14.02 -1.36 16.22
N GLY A 432 13.31 -2.21 15.49
CA GLY A 432 12.42 -3.21 16.06
C GLY A 432 12.47 -4.50 15.27
N ASP A 433 11.71 -5.50 15.71
CA ASP A 433 11.80 -6.82 15.11
C ASP A 433 11.37 -6.83 13.62
N ALA A 434 12.26 -7.34 12.78
CA ALA A 434 11.93 -7.84 11.45
C ALA A 434 11.04 -9.09 11.55
N VAL A 435 10.48 -9.53 10.43
CA VAL A 435 9.75 -10.80 10.38
C VAL A 435 10.67 -11.88 9.82
N TYR A 436 10.85 -11.92 8.49
CA TYR A 436 11.80 -12.84 7.85
C TYR A 436 11.91 -12.44 6.36
N ILE A 437 12.81 -11.49 6.06
CA ILE A 437 12.96 -10.88 4.73
C ILE A 437 13.19 -11.87 3.57
N PRO A 438 13.91 -13.02 3.73
CA PRO A 438 14.13 -13.95 2.62
C PRO A 438 12.83 -14.39 1.97
N MET A 439 11.79 -14.62 2.77
CA MET A 439 10.49 -15.03 2.27
C MET A 439 9.90 -14.01 1.28
N ALA A 440 9.99 -12.71 1.58
CA ALA A 440 9.48 -11.68 0.68
C ALA A 440 10.34 -11.55 -0.60
N CYS A 441 11.66 -11.72 -0.49
CA CYS A 441 12.57 -11.75 -1.64
C CYS A 441 12.18 -12.87 -2.62
N PHE A 442 12.04 -14.10 -2.13
CA PHE A 442 11.74 -15.26 -2.99
C PHE A 442 10.31 -15.26 -3.52
N ILE A 443 9.30 -14.90 -2.71
CA ILE A 443 7.91 -14.79 -3.20
C ILE A 443 7.83 -13.83 -4.39
N THR A 444 8.45 -12.65 -4.27
CA THR A 444 8.43 -11.66 -5.35
C THR A 444 9.31 -12.07 -6.54
N ALA A 445 10.45 -12.73 -6.31
CA ALA A 445 11.29 -13.26 -7.38
C ALA A 445 10.58 -14.33 -8.21
N TYR A 446 9.92 -15.31 -7.58
CA TYR A 446 9.09 -16.29 -8.30
C TYR A 446 7.94 -15.62 -9.06
N SER A 447 7.34 -14.57 -8.50
CA SER A 447 6.25 -13.83 -9.18
C SER A 447 6.77 -13.11 -10.43
N ARG A 448 7.95 -12.49 -10.34
CA ARG A 448 8.64 -11.89 -11.49
C ARG A 448 9.00 -12.95 -12.52
N TYR A 449 9.55 -14.09 -12.10
CA TYR A 449 9.89 -15.19 -12.98
C TYR A 449 8.69 -15.70 -13.78
N ASP A 450 7.55 -15.97 -13.13
CA ASP A 450 6.32 -16.42 -13.80
C ASP A 450 5.80 -15.38 -14.81
N LEU A 451 5.76 -14.09 -14.43
CA LEU A 451 5.35 -13.00 -15.31
C LEU A 451 6.30 -12.83 -16.52
N ILE A 452 7.60 -12.69 -16.26
CA ILE A 452 8.63 -12.39 -17.26
C ILE A 452 8.80 -13.57 -18.22
N SER A 453 8.90 -14.81 -17.71
CA SER A 453 9.02 -16.00 -18.55
C SER A 453 7.78 -16.20 -19.43
N THR A 454 6.58 -15.90 -18.91
CA THR A 454 5.35 -15.93 -19.72
C THR A 454 5.40 -14.87 -20.81
N ALA A 455 5.73 -13.63 -20.47
CA ALA A 455 5.80 -12.53 -21.42
C ALA A 455 6.90 -12.72 -22.48
N GLN A 456 8.04 -13.32 -22.10
CA GLN A 456 9.18 -13.56 -22.98
C GLN A 456 8.83 -14.48 -24.14
N LYS A 457 7.94 -15.48 -23.94
CA LYS A 457 7.40 -16.34 -25.01
C LYS A 457 6.73 -15.54 -26.13
N PHE A 458 6.21 -14.36 -25.79
CA PHE A 458 5.47 -13.46 -26.67
C PHE A 458 6.15 -12.11 -26.82
N TYR A 459 7.48 -12.03 -26.72
CA TYR A 459 8.24 -10.78 -26.66
C TYR A 459 7.76 -9.69 -27.64
N LYS A 460 7.51 -10.07 -28.90
CA LYS A 460 7.07 -9.15 -29.96
C LYS A 460 5.63 -8.66 -29.78
N ASN A 461 4.79 -9.41 -29.09
CA ASN A 461 3.36 -9.14 -28.92
C ASN A 461 3.03 -8.51 -27.57
N VAL A 462 3.93 -8.55 -26.59
CA VAL A 462 3.72 -7.90 -25.30
C VAL A 462 3.79 -6.39 -25.46
N VAL A 463 2.78 -5.68 -25.00
CA VAL A 463 2.73 -4.22 -24.97
C VAL A 463 3.14 -3.70 -23.61
N TYR A 464 2.50 -4.23 -22.57
CA TYR A 464 2.59 -3.72 -21.21
C TYR A 464 2.48 -4.86 -20.21
N MET A 465 3.19 -4.73 -19.09
CA MET A 465 3.11 -5.63 -17.95
C MET A 465 3.03 -4.82 -16.66
N ASP A 466 2.26 -5.30 -15.68
CA ASP A 466 2.26 -4.74 -14.33
C ASP A 466 1.96 -5.82 -13.30
N THR A 467 3.02 -6.27 -12.62
CA THR A 467 3.01 -7.17 -11.46
C THR A 467 2.47 -8.58 -11.71
N ASP A 468 1.23 -8.68 -12.17
CA ASP A 468 0.46 -9.90 -12.43
C ASP A 468 -0.35 -9.83 -13.73
N SER A 469 -0.25 -8.74 -14.49
CA SER A 469 -0.99 -8.55 -15.74
C SER A 469 -0.06 -8.43 -16.97
N ILE A 470 -0.53 -8.93 -18.12
CA ILE A 470 0.11 -8.77 -19.44
C ILE A 470 -0.94 -8.28 -20.46
N LYS A 471 -0.53 -7.33 -21.30
CA LYS A 471 -1.29 -6.82 -22.45
C LYS A 471 -0.64 -7.29 -23.74
N PHE A 472 -1.38 -7.99 -24.61
CA PHE A 472 -0.89 -8.55 -25.87
C PHE A 472 -1.50 -7.85 -27.08
N TYR A 473 -0.71 -7.62 -28.13
CA TYR A 473 -1.10 -6.99 -29.38
C TYR A 473 -0.61 -7.80 -30.59
N GLY A 474 -1.38 -7.79 -31.68
CA GLY A 474 -0.98 -8.39 -32.95
C GLY A 474 -0.86 -9.92 -32.90
N ILE A 475 -1.62 -10.58 -32.02
CA ILE A 475 -1.65 -12.02 -31.85
C ILE A 475 -3.08 -12.42 -31.45
N SER A 476 -3.57 -13.56 -31.95
CA SER A 476 -4.92 -14.03 -31.61
C SER A 476 -4.95 -14.68 -30.23
N ARG A 477 -6.14 -14.71 -29.62
CA ARG A 477 -6.33 -15.35 -28.32
C ARG A 477 -5.98 -16.82 -28.34
N GLU A 478 -6.36 -17.54 -29.39
CA GLU A 478 -6.14 -18.98 -29.52
C GLU A 478 -4.64 -19.31 -29.44
N VAL A 479 -3.77 -18.48 -30.03
CA VAL A 479 -2.32 -18.67 -29.98
C VAL A 479 -1.75 -18.39 -28.59
N ILE A 480 -2.32 -17.41 -27.86
CA ILE A 480 -1.94 -17.12 -26.48
C ILE A 480 -2.36 -18.27 -25.57
N GLU A 481 -3.65 -18.62 -25.60
CA GLU A 481 -4.29 -19.61 -24.73
C GLU A 481 -3.77 -21.04 -24.98
N ALA A 482 -3.17 -21.31 -26.14
CA ALA A 482 -2.46 -22.57 -26.40
C ALA A 482 -1.13 -22.73 -25.62
N GLN A 483 -0.55 -21.64 -25.11
CA GLN A 483 0.76 -21.65 -24.45
C GLN A 483 0.73 -21.24 -22.97
N ILE A 484 -0.43 -20.76 -22.49
CA ILE A 484 -0.64 -20.38 -21.10
C ILE A 484 -1.92 -21.03 -20.58
N GLU A 485 -1.93 -21.43 -19.32
CA GLU A 485 -3.14 -21.93 -18.69
C GLU A 485 -4.10 -20.78 -18.39
N VAL A 486 -5.29 -20.81 -19.02
CA VAL A 486 -6.34 -19.80 -18.83
C VAL A 486 -7.52 -20.37 -18.06
N HIS A 487 -7.92 -19.67 -16.99
CA HIS A 487 -9.08 -20.02 -16.18
C HIS A 487 -9.52 -18.83 -15.31
N ASP A 488 -10.83 -18.64 -15.14
CA ASP A 488 -11.38 -17.47 -14.42
C ASP A 488 -11.05 -17.42 -12.92
N THR A 489 -11.07 -18.58 -12.24
CA THR A 489 -10.87 -18.66 -10.79
C THR A 489 -9.76 -19.59 -10.32
N LYS A 490 -9.10 -20.37 -11.18
CA LYS A 490 -8.05 -21.31 -10.73
C LYS A 490 -6.81 -20.55 -10.25
N ILE A 491 -6.28 -20.92 -9.08
CA ILE A 491 -5.09 -20.27 -8.50
C ILE A 491 -3.91 -20.41 -9.45
N GLY A 492 -3.20 -19.32 -9.72
CA GLY A 492 -2.04 -19.31 -10.61
C GLY A 492 -2.36 -19.49 -12.10
N ALA A 493 -3.64 -19.60 -12.49
CA ALA A 493 -4.02 -19.51 -13.90
C ALA A 493 -4.13 -18.04 -14.34
N TRP A 494 -3.99 -17.80 -15.64
CA TRP A 494 -4.26 -16.49 -16.24
C TRP A 494 -5.77 -16.32 -16.46
N LYS A 495 -6.33 -15.20 -16.03
CA LYS A 495 -7.71 -14.82 -16.32
C LYS A 495 -7.69 -13.88 -17.52
N TYR A 496 -8.51 -14.18 -18.53
CA TYR A 496 -8.78 -13.24 -19.61
C TYR A 496 -9.69 -12.11 -19.09
N GLU A 497 -9.22 -10.86 -19.17
CA GLU A 497 -9.95 -9.68 -18.67
C GLU A 497 -10.73 -8.95 -19.76
N GLY A 498 -10.55 -9.33 -21.03
CA GLY A 498 -11.21 -8.70 -22.17
C GLY A 498 -10.24 -8.19 -23.23
N THR A 499 -10.81 -7.63 -24.29
CA THR A 499 -10.08 -6.99 -25.38
C THR A 499 -10.35 -5.49 -25.38
N ALA A 500 -9.30 -4.69 -25.48
CA ALA A 500 -9.42 -3.27 -25.76
C ALA A 500 -9.54 -3.06 -27.27
N LYS A 501 -10.61 -2.40 -27.72
CA LYS A 501 -10.76 -1.94 -29.11
C LYS A 501 -9.62 -1.01 -29.48
N MET A 502 -9.30 -0.07 -28.59
CA MET A 502 -8.15 0.83 -28.70
C MET A 502 -7.39 0.88 -27.38
N PHE A 503 -6.07 0.90 -27.43
CA PHE A 503 -5.19 0.95 -26.27
C PHE A 503 -4.03 1.91 -26.55
N LYS A 504 -3.67 2.73 -25.56
CA LYS A 504 -2.51 3.62 -25.61
C LYS A 504 -1.84 3.67 -24.25
N ALA A 505 -0.55 3.33 -24.21
CA ALA A 505 0.27 3.45 -23.00
C ALA A 505 1.36 4.49 -23.20
N LEU A 506 1.50 5.42 -22.26
CA LEU A 506 2.51 6.48 -22.32
C LEU A 506 3.79 6.04 -21.61
N ARG A 507 3.64 5.49 -20.40
CA ARG A 507 4.72 5.03 -19.50
C ARG A 507 4.16 4.02 -18.49
N PRO A 508 5.01 3.34 -17.67
CA PRO A 508 4.56 2.53 -16.55
C PRO A 508 3.42 3.18 -15.73
N LYS A 509 2.37 2.41 -15.45
CA LYS A 509 1.16 2.83 -14.70
C LYS A 509 0.42 4.05 -15.30
N THR A 510 0.59 4.30 -16.60
CA THR A 510 -0.05 5.40 -17.34
C THR A 510 -0.51 4.93 -18.73
N TYR A 511 -1.73 4.40 -18.80
CA TYR A 511 -2.37 3.95 -20.05
C TYR A 511 -3.88 4.22 -20.06
N ALA A 512 -4.47 4.24 -21.24
CA ALA A 512 -5.91 4.35 -21.45
C ALA A 512 -6.35 3.33 -22.50
N TYR A 513 -7.59 2.86 -22.40
CA TYR A 513 -8.17 1.96 -23.37
C TYR A 513 -9.68 2.18 -23.53
N ILE A 514 -10.17 1.85 -24.71
CA ILE A 514 -11.61 1.72 -25.00
C ILE A 514 -11.94 0.24 -25.03
N ASP A 515 -12.90 -0.18 -24.21
CA ASP A 515 -13.31 -1.58 -24.12
C ASP A 515 -14.29 -1.98 -25.25
N GLU A 516 -14.80 -3.21 -25.22
CA GLU A 516 -15.73 -3.71 -26.23
C GLU A 516 -17.09 -2.98 -26.22
N ASN A 517 -17.46 -2.32 -25.12
CA ASN A 517 -18.69 -1.55 -24.95
C ASN A 517 -18.52 -0.07 -25.32
N ASP A 518 -17.40 0.31 -25.92
CA ASP A 518 -17.04 1.70 -26.25
C ASP A 518 -16.86 2.59 -25.01
N GLU A 519 -16.57 2.01 -23.84
CA GLU A 519 -16.26 2.74 -22.62
C GLU A 519 -14.76 3.01 -22.49
N LEU A 520 -14.41 4.27 -22.19
CA LEU A 520 -13.03 4.69 -21.92
C LEU A 520 -12.65 4.44 -20.46
N ASP A 521 -11.59 3.67 -20.24
CA ASP A 521 -10.95 3.52 -18.92
C ASP A 521 -9.52 4.07 -18.96
N VAL A 522 -9.22 4.96 -18.01
CA VAL A 522 -7.90 5.59 -17.85
C VAL A 522 -7.24 5.08 -16.58
N LYS A 523 -6.07 4.44 -16.73
CA LYS A 523 -5.19 4.03 -15.63
C LYS A 523 -3.96 4.94 -15.60
N CYS A 524 -3.99 5.95 -14.75
CA CYS A 524 -2.88 6.88 -14.58
C CYS A 524 -2.58 7.09 -13.09
N ALA A 525 -1.39 6.68 -12.65
CA ALA A 525 -0.96 6.84 -11.26
C ALA A 525 -0.97 8.32 -10.84
N GLY A 526 -1.67 8.62 -9.75
CA GLY A 526 -1.81 9.98 -9.21
C GLY A 526 -2.90 10.84 -9.89
N LEU A 527 -3.58 10.34 -10.92
CA LEU A 527 -4.70 11.03 -11.57
C LEU A 527 -6.01 10.76 -10.79
N PRO A 528 -6.70 11.81 -10.29
CA PRO A 528 -7.97 11.68 -9.56
C PRO A 528 -9.12 11.11 -10.42
N LYS A 529 -10.10 10.45 -9.79
CA LYS A 529 -11.31 9.92 -10.47
C LYS A 529 -12.11 11.02 -11.18
N LYS A 530 -12.26 12.21 -10.57
CA LYS A 530 -12.94 13.36 -11.20
C LYS A 530 -12.22 13.82 -12.48
N ALA A 531 -10.90 13.96 -12.41
CA ALA A 531 -10.06 14.34 -13.55
C ALA A 531 -10.12 13.37 -14.74
N LYS A 532 -10.48 12.09 -14.51
CA LYS A 532 -10.63 11.11 -15.60
C LYS A 532 -11.83 11.40 -16.50
N LYS A 533 -12.86 12.10 -16.00
CA LYS A 533 -14.07 12.43 -16.77
C LYS A 533 -13.77 13.42 -17.91
N ASP A 534 -12.74 14.23 -17.74
CA ASP A 534 -12.34 15.26 -18.71
C ASP A 534 -11.35 14.72 -19.76
N ILE A 535 -10.90 13.47 -19.61
CA ILE A 535 -9.97 12.84 -20.54
C ILE A 535 -10.77 12.12 -21.62
N THR A 536 -10.44 12.43 -22.86
CA THR A 536 -10.77 11.64 -24.04
C THR A 536 -9.57 10.81 -24.47
N PHE A 537 -9.79 9.80 -25.30
CA PHE A 537 -8.69 8.99 -25.84
C PHE A 537 -7.67 9.86 -26.62
N ASP A 538 -8.14 10.88 -27.34
CA ASP A 538 -7.29 11.82 -28.09
C ASP A 538 -6.49 12.76 -27.18
N THR A 539 -7.10 13.23 -26.10
CA THR A 539 -6.43 14.15 -25.14
C THR A 539 -5.51 13.42 -24.18
N PHE A 540 -5.54 12.08 -24.13
CA PHE A 540 -4.62 11.26 -23.35
C PHE A 540 -3.21 11.24 -23.97
N GLN A 541 -2.42 12.26 -23.63
CA GLN A 541 -1.06 12.46 -24.10
C GLN A 541 -0.18 13.16 -23.06
N TYR A 542 1.13 13.16 -23.30
CA TYR A 542 2.05 13.98 -22.52
C TYR A 542 1.67 15.46 -22.59
N GLY A 543 1.78 16.16 -21.47
CA GLY A 543 1.35 17.55 -21.33
C GLY A 543 -0.13 17.72 -21.01
N PHE A 544 -0.94 16.65 -20.91
CA PHE A 544 -2.30 16.75 -20.38
C PHE A 544 -2.28 17.33 -18.97
N VAL A 545 -3.17 18.28 -18.70
CA VAL A 545 -3.31 18.98 -17.43
C VAL A 545 -4.73 18.88 -16.92
N SER A 546 -4.89 18.52 -15.64
CA SER A 546 -6.17 18.66 -14.92
C SER A 546 -5.98 19.50 -13.66
N LYS A 547 -7.02 20.26 -13.29
CA LYS A 547 -7.07 21.05 -12.04
C LYS A 547 -7.91 20.39 -10.95
N GLU A 548 -8.38 19.16 -11.19
CA GLU A 548 -9.29 18.42 -10.30
C GLU A 548 -8.56 17.56 -9.26
N LYS A 549 -7.23 17.72 -9.12
CA LYS A 549 -6.47 16.99 -8.10
C LYS A 549 -6.61 17.68 -6.76
N LEU A 550 -7.02 16.93 -5.75
CA LEU A 550 -7.07 17.41 -4.38
C LEU A 550 -5.76 17.05 -3.67
N GLU A 551 -5.21 18.03 -2.96
CA GLU A 551 -4.05 17.85 -2.10
C GLU A 551 -4.38 18.29 -0.68
N ILE A 552 -3.98 17.45 0.28
CA ILE A 552 -4.14 17.72 1.71
C ILE A 552 -3.14 18.80 2.12
N LYS A 553 -3.64 19.92 2.64
CA LYS A 553 -2.83 20.99 3.23
C LYS A 553 -3.30 21.26 4.66
N ARG A 554 -2.35 21.52 5.56
CA ARG A 554 -2.63 22.00 6.92
C ARG A 554 -2.72 23.52 6.91
N VAL A 555 -3.77 24.04 7.50
CA VAL A 555 -4.10 25.46 7.56
C VAL A 555 -4.59 25.82 8.96
N LYS A 556 -4.82 27.12 9.22
CA LYS A 556 -5.44 27.55 10.47
C LYS A 556 -6.78 26.82 10.63
N GLY A 557 -7.00 26.19 11.78
CA GLY A 557 -8.24 25.48 12.07
C GLY A 557 -8.19 23.95 11.85
N GLY A 558 -7.25 23.43 11.07
CA GLY A 558 -7.10 21.98 10.83
C GLY A 558 -6.56 21.66 9.43
N THR A 559 -7.11 20.63 8.81
CA THR A 559 -6.73 20.18 7.47
C THR A 559 -7.77 20.59 6.42
N ILE A 560 -7.32 20.90 5.21
CA ILE A 560 -8.16 21.21 4.05
C ILE A 560 -7.68 20.48 2.80
N LEU A 561 -8.61 20.19 1.89
CA LEU A 561 -8.33 19.68 0.54
C LEU A 561 -8.35 20.85 -0.45
N LEU A 562 -7.21 21.16 -1.06
CA LEU A 562 -7.10 22.22 -2.07
C LEU A 562 -6.99 21.63 -3.48
N LYS A 563 -7.64 22.27 -4.45
CA LYS A 563 -7.45 21.95 -5.86
C LYS A 563 -6.02 22.32 -6.30
N THR A 564 -5.33 21.37 -6.91
CA THR A 564 -3.98 21.49 -7.44
C THR A 564 -3.90 20.93 -8.86
N LYS A 565 -2.82 21.26 -9.56
CA LYS A 565 -2.56 20.82 -10.92
C LYS A 565 -2.02 19.38 -10.93
N PHE A 566 -2.62 18.51 -11.73
CA PHE A 566 -2.02 17.27 -12.18
C PHE A 566 -1.54 17.41 -13.62
N GLU A 567 -0.37 16.85 -13.94
CA GLU A 567 0.17 16.87 -15.30
C GLU A 567 0.79 15.52 -15.67
N ILE A 568 0.45 15.03 -16.86
CA ILE A 568 1.12 13.86 -17.44
C ILE A 568 2.44 14.30 -18.04
N LYS A 569 3.50 14.32 -17.22
CA LYS A 569 4.84 14.71 -17.66
C LYS A 569 5.54 13.58 -18.42
N LYS A 570 6.28 13.94 -19.47
CA LYS A 570 7.29 13.05 -20.05
C LYS A 570 8.45 12.95 -19.05
N GLN A 571 8.93 11.74 -18.75
CA GLN A 571 10.20 11.61 -18.03
C GLN A 571 11.29 12.17 -18.96
N VAL A 572 12.02 13.17 -18.49
CA VAL A 572 13.20 13.67 -19.18
C VAL A 572 14.31 12.69 -18.83
N ASP A 573 14.94 12.09 -19.85
CA ASP A 573 16.20 11.37 -19.67
C ASP A 573 17.18 12.36 -19.04
N ASN A 574 17.46 12.24 -17.74
CA ASN A 574 18.60 12.89 -17.12
C ASN A 574 19.88 12.23 -17.66
N LYS A 575 20.22 12.47 -18.93
CA LYS A 575 21.46 12.00 -19.58
C LYS A 575 22.56 13.04 -19.62
N HIS A 576 22.34 14.24 -19.09
CA HIS A 576 23.37 15.24 -18.87
C HIS A 576 23.18 15.91 -17.52
N ILE A 577 23.90 15.43 -16.51
CA ILE A 577 24.39 16.31 -15.47
C ILE A 577 25.83 16.60 -15.91
N ASP A 578 26.04 17.81 -16.45
CA ASP A 578 27.37 18.38 -16.54
C ASP A 578 27.98 18.33 -15.14
N THR A 579 29.11 17.65 -15.03
CA THR A 579 29.93 17.63 -13.81
C THR A 579 30.64 18.96 -13.68
N GLU A 580 29.90 20.00 -13.30
CA GLU A 580 30.45 21.21 -12.68
C GLU A 580 29.50 21.61 -11.55
N TYR A 581 30.09 21.93 -10.39
CA TYR A 581 29.46 22.29 -9.11
C TYR A 581 29.02 21.15 -8.20
N PHE A 582 29.98 20.58 -7.47
CA PHE A 582 29.97 20.53 -6.01
C PHE A 582 31.43 20.54 -5.55
N GLU A 583 31.95 21.73 -5.24
CA GLU A 583 33.13 21.87 -4.39
C GLU A 583 32.71 21.54 -2.95
N ASP A 584 33.62 20.84 -2.27
CA ASP A 584 33.57 20.40 -0.89
C ASP A 584 33.25 21.53 0.11
N GLU A 585 32.06 21.53 0.71
CA GLU A 585 31.85 22.10 2.05
C GLU A 585 30.74 21.31 2.77
N ASP A 586 31.15 20.32 3.58
CA ASP A 586 30.54 19.91 4.87
C ASP A 586 31.03 18.51 5.28
N ILE A 587 32.35 18.40 5.48
CA ILE A 587 32.96 17.37 6.35
C ILE A 587 33.70 18.12 7.45
N ASP A 588 32.98 18.66 8.44
CA ASP A 588 33.55 18.88 9.77
C ASP A 588 32.48 19.13 10.85
N ILE A 589 31.70 18.10 11.21
CA ILE A 589 30.96 18.09 12.48
C ILE A 589 31.05 16.68 13.10
N PHE A 590 32.27 16.25 13.40
CA PHE A 590 32.55 15.17 14.37
C PHE A 590 33.89 15.41 15.04
N ASN A 591 34.10 16.61 15.58
CA ASN A 591 35.12 16.92 16.57
C ASN A 591 34.71 18.17 17.36
N GLN A 592 33.83 17.98 18.35
CA GLN A 592 33.71 18.73 19.63
C GLN A 592 32.30 18.56 20.20
N LEU A 593 32.10 17.48 20.98
CA LEU A 593 31.41 17.39 22.28
C LEU A 593 31.07 15.95 22.63
#